data_AF-A0A0G0GK50-F1
#
_entry.id   AF-A0A0G0GK50-F1
#
_cell.length_a   1.000
_cell.length_b   1.000
_cell.length_c   1.000
_cell.angle_alpha   90.00
_cell.angle_beta   90.00
_cell.angle_gamma   90.00
#
_symmetry.space_group_name_H-M   'P 1'
#
loop_
_entity.id
_entity.type
_entity.pdbx_description
1 polymer ?
#
loop_
_entity_poly.entity_id
_entity_poly.type
_entity_poly.pdbx_seq_one_letter_code
_entity_poly.pdbx_strand_id
1 'polypeptide(L)'
;MPNFEQPIIIPKGKVFEQYRVLTPEEETKLKLDNTPKLEPKLRSASFEQKQNELITIEKETIIKYFGEELGKTIEVPPLPAEITSEQLEFWEQNQLALHYSPGVEITKDNTFPGQTKKLDADIYKWIVEAKISPEAAKLPKGWILIDTRAKPNYASGDQMYENDLLAPVLEKLRLAGYISSFKQTSSRFNISADELNKAEVQIALAETLKIKLEQLDLPPATLYNYLGNAFYPEWGETNTWEWFQEEYSGG
;
A
#
# COMPACT_ATOMS: atom_id res chain seq x y z
N MET A 1 -13.28 -26.25 -4.35
CA MET A 1 -11.84 -26.35 -4.02
C MET A 1 -11.53 -25.10 -3.20
N PRO A 2 -10.73 -25.16 -2.13
CA PRO A 2 -10.44 -23.95 -1.36
C PRO A 2 -9.70 -22.96 -2.26
N ASN A 3 -10.32 -21.81 -2.49
CA ASN A 3 -9.75 -20.69 -3.22
C ASN A 3 -8.76 -20.02 -2.26
N PHE A 4 -7.47 -20.03 -2.61
CA PHE A 4 -6.45 -19.34 -1.81
C PHE A 4 -6.34 -17.91 -2.32
N GLU A 5 -6.79 -16.94 -1.52
CA GLU A 5 -6.63 -15.50 -1.74
C GLU A 5 -5.30 -15.02 -1.09
N GLN A 6 -4.76 -13.83 -1.44
CA GLN A 6 -3.40 -13.36 -1.05
C GLN A 6 -3.28 -11.93 -0.50
N PRO A 7 -2.43 -11.62 0.49
CA PRO A 7 -2.37 -10.25 0.98
C PRO A 7 -1.18 -9.51 0.39
N ILE A 8 -1.43 -8.56 -0.48
CA ILE A 8 -0.62 -7.34 -0.55
C ILE A 8 -1.01 -6.49 0.65
N ILE A 9 -0.09 -5.70 1.17
CA ILE A 9 -0.37 -4.86 2.32
C ILE A 9 -0.10 -3.39 1.93
N ILE A 10 -1.13 -2.55 2.00
CA ILE A 10 -1.17 -1.13 1.69
C ILE A 10 -1.53 -0.31 2.94
N PRO A 11 -0.88 0.82 3.22
CA PRO A 11 -1.34 1.75 4.25
C PRO A 11 -2.70 2.38 3.97
N LYS A 12 -3.57 2.39 4.99
CA LYS A 12 -4.77 3.23 5.01
C LYS A 12 -4.37 4.72 5.01
N GLY A 13 -4.87 5.47 4.04
CA GLY A 13 -4.82 6.92 4.05
C GLY A 13 -5.61 7.46 5.25
N LYS A 14 -4.93 8.06 6.22
CA LYS A 14 -5.57 8.97 7.18
C LYS A 14 -4.90 10.33 7.16
N VAL A 15 -5.78 11.32 7.05
CA VAL A 15 -5.56 12.77 7.09
C VAL A 15 -4.65 13.13 8.26
N PHE A 16 -3.57 13.85 7.97
CA PHE A 16 -2.73 14.53 8.96
C PHE A 16 -3.51 15.72 9.58
N GLU A 17 -4.46 15.41 10.44
CA GLU A 17 -4.96 16.33 11.47
C GLU A 17 -4.06 16.09 12.70
N GLN A 18 -3.39 17.04 13.36
CA GLN A 18 -3.57 18.48 13.49
C GLN A 18 -2.21 19.06 13.96
N TYR A 19 -1.75 20.18 13.42
CA TYR A 19 -0.96 21.11 14.22
C TYR A 19 -1.83 22.32 14.53
N ARG A 20 -2.50 22.25 15.69
CA ARG A 20 -2.96 23.45 16.38
C ARG A 20 -1.71 24.29 16.68
N VAL A 21 -1.73 25.55 16.27
CA VAL A 21 -0.72 26.54 16.65
C VAL A 21 -0.72 26.64 18.19
N LEU A 22 0.42 26.34 18.80
CA LEU A 22 0.61 26.43 20.25
C LEU A 22 0.44 27.89 20.70
N THR A 23 -0.11 28.10 21.89
CA THR A 23 -0.11 29.44 22.47
C THR A 23 1.31 29.80 22.95
N PRO A 24 1.67 31.09 23.05
CA PRO A 24 2.99 31.51 23.54
C PRO A 24 3.32 30.97 24.94
N GLU A 25 2.31 30.71 25.76
CA GLU A 25 2.45 30.11 27.10
C GLU A 25 2.81 28.62 27.05
N GLU A 26 2.24 27.88 26.09
CA GLU A 26 2.57 26.48 25.80
C GLU A 26 3.98 26.34 25.22
N GLU A 27 4.40 27.25 24.34
CA GLU A 27 5.79 27.32 23.84
C GLU A 27 6.81 27.62 24.94
N THR A 28 6.42 28.42 25.94
CA THR A 28 7.32 28.80 27.04
C THR A 28 7.53 27.63 28.01
N LYS A 29 6.50 26.80 28.26
CA LYS A 29 6.65 25.57 29.05
C LYS A 29 7.54 24.53 28.36
N LEU A 30 7.44 24.38 27.04
CA LEU A 30 8.27 23.46 26.24
C LEU A 30 9.75 23.84 26.19
N LYS A 31 10.11 25.12 26.43
CA LYS A 31 11.50 25.58 26.49
C LYS A 31 12.21 25.26 27.82
N LEU A 32 11.48 24.86 28.85
CA LEU A 32 12.01 24.54 30.19
C LEU A 32 12.34 23.05 30.38
N ASP A 33 11.82 22.17 29.54
CA ASP A 33 12.22 20.76 29.51
C ASP A 33 13.47 20.58 28.65
N ASN A 34 14.58 20.16 29.26
CA ASN A 34 15.83 19.75 28.60
C ASN A 34 15.68 18.41 27.84
N THR A 35 14.60 18.27 27.07
CA THR A 35 14.47 17.18 26.11
C THR A 35 15.21 17.61 24.84
N PRO A 36 16.11 16.80 24.26
CA PRO A 36 16.78 17.16 23.02
C PRO A 36 15.72 17.50 21.98
N LYS A 37 15.73 18.75 21.50
CA LYS A 37 15.01 19.10 20.28
C LYS A 37 15.55 18.15 19.21
N LEU A 38 14.69 17.27 18.70
CA LEU A 38 14.90 16.65 17.41
C LEU A 38 14.90 17.79 16.40
N GLU A 39 16.07 18.38 16.17
CA GLU A 39 16.28 19.22 15.01
C GLU A 39 15.92 18.38 13.78
N PRO A 40 15.11 18.90 12.85
CA PRO A 40 14.86 18.20 11.60
C PRO A 40 16.21 17.94 10.95
N LYS A 41 16.61 16.67 10.84
CA LYS A 41 17.81 16.27 10.11
C LYS A 41 17.76 16.95 8.76
N LEU A 42 18.73 17.83 8.50
CA LEU A 42 18.85 18.54 7.23
C LEU A 42 18.88 17.49 6.11
N ARG A 43 17.89 17.54 5.21
CA ARG A 43 17.77 16.59 4.10
C ARG A 43 18.97 16.77 3.17
N SER A 44 19.56 15.68 2.70
CA SER A 44 20.66 15.76 1.73
C SER A 44 20.12 16.23 0.37
N ALA A 45 20.91 16.98 -0.40
CA ALA A 45 20.51 17.42 -1.75
C ALA A 45 20.14 16.24 -2.67
N SER A 46 20.76 15.07 -2.47
CA SER A 46 20.44 13.84 -3.19
C SER A 46 19.06 13.29 -2.84
N PHE A 47 18.64 13.38 -1.57
CA PHE A 47 17.31 12.97 -1.14
C PHE A 47 16.22 13.91 -1.69
N GLU A 48 16.45 15.22 -1.66
CA GLU A 48 15.53 16.19 -2.24
C GLU A 48 15.35 16.00 -3.75
N GLN A 49 16.44 15.69 -4.45
CA GLN A 49 16.39 15.36 -5.88
C GLN A 49 15.53 14.12 -6.14
N LYS A 50 15.79 13.00 -5.44
CA LYS A 50 15.00 11.77 -5.57
C LYS A 50 13.51 12.01 -5.29
N GLN A 51 13.20 12.79 -4.27
CA GLN A 51 11.82 13.14 -3.94
C GLN A 51 11.14 13.93 -5.08
N ASN A 52 11.84 14.91 -5.67
CA ASN A 52 11.29 15.71 -6.77
C ASN A 52 11.10 14.88 -8.04
N GLU A 53 12.02 13.96 -8.34
CA GLU A 53 11.90 12.99 -9.43
C GLU A 53 10.66 12.12 -9.25
N LEU A 54 10.47 11.53 -8.06
CA LEU A 54 9.30 10.73 -7.74
C LEU A 54 7.99 11.52 -7.91
N ILE A 55 7.91 12.73 -7.36
CA ILE A 55 6.72 13.59 -7.50
C ILE A 55 6.43 13.91 -8.97
N THR A 56 7.46 14.10 -9.78
CA THR A 56 7.31 14.37 -11.22
C THR A 56 6.74 13.16 -11.95
N ILE A 57 7.30 11.97 -11.70
CA ILE A 57 6.81 10.71 -12.28
C ILE A 57 5.34 10.46 -11.91
N GLU A 58 4.97 10.69 -10.65
CA GLU A 58 3.58 10.52 -10.18
C GLU A 58 2.63 11.51 -10.89
N LYS A 59 3.02 12.78 -11.02
CA LYS A 59 2.21 13.79 -11.74
C LYS A 59 1.99 13.41 -13.20
N GLU A 60 3.06 13.03 -13.90
CA GLU A 60 2.97 12.63 -15.31
C GLU A 60 2.10 11.39 -15.48
N THR A 61 2.24 10.41 -14.58
CA THR A 61 1.47 9.17 -14.63
C THR A 61 -0.01 9.42 -14.34
N ILE A 62 -0.34 10.27 -13.37
CA ILE A 62 -1.71 10.68 -13.06
C ILE A 62 -2.35 11.39 -14.26
N ILE A 63 -1.63 12.30 -14.92
CA ILE A 63 -2.12 12.96 -16.14
C ILE A 63 -2.36 11.95 -17.26
N LYS A 64 -1.43 11.03 -17.47
CA LYS A 64 -1.58 9.97 -18.47
C LYS A 64 -2.75 9.05 -18.16
N TYR A 65 -2.97 8.72 -16.89
CA TYR A 65 -4.02 7.81 -16.48
C TYR A 65 -5.40 8.46 -16.57
N PHE A 66 -5.62 9.56 -15.84
CA PHE A 66 -6.92 10.23 -15.72
C PHE A 66 -7.23 11.18 -16.87
N GLY A 67 -6.25 11.50 -17.72
CA GLY A 67 -6.37 12.47 -18.80
C GLY A 67 -6.02 13.89 -18.37
N GLU A 68 -5.82 14.77 -19.34
CA GLU A 68 -5.35 16.15 -19.14
C GLU A 68 -6.28 16.98 -18.25
N GLU A 69 -7.60 16.87 -18.44
CA GLU A 69 -8.58 17.70 -17.73
C GLU A 69 -8.62 17.38 -16.23
N LEU A 70 -8.72 16.09 -15.88
CA LEU A 70 -8.77 15.66 -14.47
C LEU A 70 -7.38 15.60 -13.85
N GLY A 71 -6.41 15.02 -14.56
CA GLY A 71 -5.07 14.77 -14.06
C GLY A 71 -4.31 16.04 -13.66
N LYS A 72 -4.45 17.14 -14.41
CA LYS A 72 -3.82 18.43 -14.05
C LYS A 72 -4.41 19.08 -12.80
N THR A 73 -5.62 18.71 -12.40
CA THR A 73 -6.25 19.22 -11.17
C THR A 73 -5.81 18.47 -9.92
N ILE A 74 -5.19 17.30 -10.09
CA ILE A 74 -4.74 16.46 -8.99
C ILE A 74 -3.35 16.94 -8.54
N GLU A 75 -3.29 17.46 -7.32
CA GLU A 75 -2.04 17.83 -6.69
C GLU A 75 -1.37 16.61 -6.04
N VAL A 76 -0.10 16.38 -6.39
CA VAL A 76 0.79 15.44 -5.72
C VAL A 76 1.58 16.21 -4.65
N PRO A 77 1.31 15.99 -3.35
CA PRO A 77 2.00 16.68 -2.28
C PRO A 77 3.44 16.16 -2.11
N PRO A 78 4.31 16.91 -1.41
CA PRO A 78 5.60 16.39 -0.97
C PRO A 78 5.48 15.07 -0.19
N LEU A 79 6.56 14.29 -0.15
CA LEU A 79 6.64 13.11 0.71
C LEU A 79 6.47 13.52 2.19
N PRO A 80 5.76 12.71 3.01
CA PRO A 80 5.61 12.95 4.43
C PRO A 80 6.96 13.18 5.12
N ALA A 81 6.99 14.10 6.09
CA ALA A 81 8.22 14.49 6.78
C ALA A 81 8.92 13.32 7.49
N GLU A 82 8.15 12.32 7.91
CA GLU A 82 8.61 11.12 8.60
C GLU A 82 9.36 10.12 7.71
N ILE A 83 9.21 10.19 6.39
CA ILE A 83 9.94 9.32 5.47
C ILE A 83 11.38 9.81 5.33
N THR A 84 12.33 8.96 5.69
CA THR A 84 13.77 9.26 5.60
C THR A 84 14.41 8.72 4.32
N SER A 85 15.61 9.21 4.00
CA SER A 85 16.41 8.67 2.88
C SER A 85 16.71 7.18 3.05
N GLU A 86 17.03 6.76 4.27
CA GLU A 86 17.34 5.36 4.57
C GLU A 86 16.12 4.44 4.42
N GLN A 87 14.91 4.95 4.70
CA GLN A 87 13.67 4.21 4.44
C GLN A 87 13.41 4.07 2.94
N LEU A 88 13.54 5.15 2.16
CA LEU A 88 13.38 5.08 0.70
C LEU A 88 14.38 4.09 0.07
N GLU A 89 15.65 4.16 0.45
CA GLU A 89 16.68 3.24 -0.05
C GLU A 89 16.39 1.79 0.34
N PHE A 90 15.95 1.57 1.58
CA PHE A 90 15.53 0.24 2.02
C PHE A 90 14.37 -0.29 1.19
N TRP A 91 13.33 0.52 0.94
CA TRP A 91 12.18 0.11 0.14
C TRP A 91 12.58 -0.20 -1.30
N GLU A 92 13.37 0.66 -1.94
CA GLU A 92 13.88 0.47 -3.30
C GLU A 92 14.67 -0.85 -3.43
N GLN A 93 15.58 -1.12 -2.49
CA GLN A 93 16.38 -2.36 -2.46
C GLN A 93 15.54 -3.62 -2.23
N ASN A 94 14.33 -3.48 -1.68
CA ASN A 94 13.45 -4.58 -1.34
C ASN A 94 12.20 -4.64 -2.24
N GLN A 95 12.26 -4.04 -3.44
CA GLN A 95 11.17 -4.04 -4.43
C GLN A 95 9.85 -3.51 -3.84
N LEU A 96 9.96 -2.46 -3.03
CA LEU A 96 8.84 -1.68 -2.54
C LEU A 96 8.92 -0.28 -3.15
N ALA A 97 7.80 0.28 -3.58
CA ALA A 97 7.75 1.60 -4.18
C ALA A 97 6.66 2.47 -3.54
N LEU A 98 6.91 3.78 -3.50
CA LEU A 98 5.92 4.76 -3.13
C LEU A 98 5.18 5.25 -4.36
N HIS A 99 3.85 5.29 -4.27
CA HIS A 99 2.98 5.91 -5.26
C HIS A 99 2.00 6.87 -4.60
N TYR A 100 1.55 7.86 -5.35
CA TYR A 100 0.49 8.74 -4.88
C TYR A 100 -0.86 8.28 -5.43
N SER A 101 -1.76 7.95 -4.51
CA SER A 101 -3.14 7.64 -4.82
C SER A 101 -3.99 8.92 -4.70
N PRO A 102 -4.74 9.31 -5.76
CA PRO A 102 -5.31 10.66 -5.86
C PRO A 102 -6.65 10.87 -5.13
N GLY A 103 -7.28 9.81 -4.60
CA GLY A 103 -8.59 9.94 -3.95
C GLY A 103 -9.78 9.96 -4.91
N VAL A 104 -9.58 9.61 -6.19
CA VAL A 104 -10.61 9.68 -7.24
C VAL A 104 -11.59 8.51 -7.12
N GLU A 105 -12.88 8.81 -7.25
CA GLU A 105 -13.92 7.79 -7.38
C GLU A 105 -13.90 7.20 -8.80
N ILE A 106 -13.86 5.87 -8.88
CA ILE A 106 -13.89 5.10 -10.11
C ILE A 106 -15.25 4.42 -10.20
N THR A 107 -16.22 5.11 -10.80
CA THR A 107 -17.53 4.56 -11.12
C THR A 107 -17.46 3.64 -12.33
N LYS A 108 -18.48 2.79 -12.49
CA LYS A 108 -18.61 1.85 -13.61
C LYS A 108 -18.54 2.54 -14.98
N ASP A 109 -19.07 3.77 -15.07
CA ASP A 109 -19.20 4.51 -16.32
C ASP A 109 -18.00 5.43 -16.59
N ASN A 110 -17.10 5.63 -15.62
CA ASN A 110 -15.89 6.42 -15.86
C ASN A 110 -15.04 5.76 -16.95
N THR A 111 -14.52 6.56 -17.87
CA THR A 111 -13.52 6.15 -18.86
C THR A 111 -12.30 7.05 -18.73
N PHE A 112 -11.17 6.47 -18.36
CA PHE A 112 -9.91 7.18 -18.23
C PHE A 112 -8.93 6.71 -19.33
N PRO A 113 -8.14 7.60 -19.95
CA PRO A 113 -7.24 7.24 -21.05
C PRO A 113 -6.26 6.10 -20.71
N GLY A 114 -5.74 6.05 -19.49
CA GLY A 114 -4.81 4.99 -19.06
C GLY A 114 -5.48 3.74 -18.50
N GLN A 115 -6.81 3.69 -18.39
CA GLN A 115 -7.53 2.52 -17.87
C GLN A 115 -7.78 1.51 -18.99
N THR A 116 -6.78 0.67 -19.27
CA THR A 116 -6.89 -0.41 -20.27
C THR A 116 -7.72 -1.60 -19.79
N LYS A 117 -7.63 -1.93 -18.50
CA LYS A 117 -8.40 -2.98 -17.82
C LYS A 117 -9.34 -2.34 -16.80
N LYS A 118 -10.64 -2.54 -16.98
CA LYS A 118 -11.67 -2.08 -16.03
C LYS A 118 -11.55 -2.81 -14.70
N LEU A 119 -12.02 -2.13 -13.64
CA LEU A 119 -12.33 -2.79 -12.38
C LEU A 119 -13.38 -3.88 -12.60
N ASP A 120 -13.33 -4.95 -11.82
CA ASP A 120 -14.32 -6.03 -11.91
C ASP A 120 -15.75 -5.47 -11.73
N ALA A 121 -16.65 -5.88 -12.63
CA ALA A 121 -18.05 -5.46 -12.60
C ALA A 121 -18.76 -5.93 -11.32
N ASP A 122 -18.31 -7.03 -10.72
CA ASP A 122 -18.87 -7.56 -9.48
C ASP A 122 -18.62 -6.63 -8.29
N ILE A 123 -17.55 -5.82 -8.28
CA ILE A 123 -17.33 -4.82 -7.22
C ILE A 123 -18.49 -3.81 -7.19
N TYR A 124 -18.89 -3.28 -8.34
CA TYR A 124 -20.03 -2.37 -8.41
C TYR A 124 -21.34 -3.04 -8.02
N LYS A 125 -21.53 -4.29 -8.42
CA LYS A 125 -22.70 -5.09 -8.05
C LYS A 125 -22.78 -5.26 -6.53
N TRP A 126 -21.67 -5.62 -5.88
CA TRP A 126 -21.63 -5.82 -4.43
C TRP A 126 -21.80 -4.53 -3.64
N ILE A 127 -21.36 -3.39 -4.17
CA ILE A 127 -21.68 -2.07 -3.59
C ILE A 127 -23.20 -1.85 -3.60
N VAL A 128 -23.87 -2.09 -4.73
CA VAL A 128 -25.34 -1.93 -4.85
C VAL A 128 -26.08 -2.92 -3.96
N GLU A 129 -25.58 -4.15 -3.82
CA GLU A 129 -26.12 -5.18 -2.92
C GLU A 129 -25.76 -4.93 -1.44
N ALA A 130 -25.05 -3.85 -1.11
CA ALA A 130 -24.55 -3.52 0.23
C ALA A 130 -23.72 -4.64 0.89
N LYS A 131 -23.04 -5.45 0.08
CA LYS A 131 -22.11 -6.50 0.54
C LYS A 131 -20.73 -5.95 0.87
N ILE A 132 -20.34 -4.86 0.21
CA ILE A 132 -19.10 -4.13 0.47
C ILE A 132 -19.38 -2.63 0.55
N SER A 133 -18.46 -1.87 1.16
CA SER A 133 -18.59 -0.42 1.30
C SER A 133 -18.60 0.29 -0.06
N PRO A 134 -19.41 1.37 -0.24
CA PRO A 134 -19.30 2.25 -1.41
C PRO A 134 -17.90 2.82 -1.63
N GLU A 135 -17.11 2.98 -0.55
CA GLU A 135 -15.72 3.44 -0.64
C GLU A 135 -14.82 2.46 -1.40
N ALA A 136 -15.24 1.20 -1.62
CA ALA A 136 -14.50 0.25 -2.45
C ALA A 136 -14.32 0.72 -3.89
N ALA A 137 -15.22 1.57 -4.41
CA ALA A 137 -15.10 2.20 -5.72
C ALA A 137 -14.21 3.45 -5.73
N LYS A 138 -13.64 3.85 -4.59
CA LYS A 138 -12.85 5.07 -4.46
C LYS A 138 -11.41 4.75 -4.15
N LEU A 139 -10.50 5.37 -4.90
CA LEU A 139 -9.09 5.31 -4.56
C LEU A 139 -8.87 5.96 -3.18
N PRO A 140 -8.02 5.38 -2.31
CA PRO A 140 -7.57 6.11 -1.13
C PRO A 140 -6.80 7.36 -1.57
N LYS A 141 -6.72 8.37 -0.71
CA LYS A 141 -5.93 9.57 -0.99
C LYS A 141 -4.66 9.57 -0.15
N GLY A 142 -3.50 9.70 -0.79
CA GLY A 142 -2.22 9.84 -0.11
C GLY A 142 -1.09 9.02 -0.72
N TRP A 143 0.08 9.11 -0.10
CA TRP A 143 1.23 8.29 -0.43
C TRP A 143 1.05 6.87 0.08
N ILE A 144 1.28 5.90 -0.80
CA ILE A 144 1.10 4.47 -0.59
C ILE A 144 2.42 3.76 -0.85
N LEU A 145 2.87 2.95 0.10
CA LEU A 145 3.94 1.99 -0.12
C LEU A 145 3.34 0.68 -0.63
N ILE A 146 3.89 0.15 -1.72
CA ILE A 146 3.40 -1.09 -2.35
C ILE A 146 4.54 -2.06 -2.64
N ASP A 147 4.27 -3.35 -2.56
CA ASP A 147 5.17 -4.38 -3.08
C ASP A 147 5.04 -4.47 -4.59
N THR A 148 6.14 -4.24 -5.30
CA THR A 148 6.17 -4.16 -6.77
C THR A 148 6.52 -5.48 -7.43
N ARG A 149 6.73 -6.55 -6.66
CA ARG A 149 7.10 -7.86 -7.23
C ARG A 149 5.99 -8.38 -8.13
N ALA A 150 6.40 -8.87 -9.30
CA ALA A 150 5.50 -9.62 -10.17
C ALA A 150 5.00 -10.86 -9.41
N LYS A 151 3.71 -11.14 -9.53
CA LYS A 151 3.11 -12.32 -8.88
C LYS A 151 3.63 -13.58 -9.56
N PRO A 152 3.96 -14.64 -8.79
CA PRO A 152 4.31 -15.92 -9.39
C PRO A 152 3.07 -16.55 -10.04
N ASN A 153 3.32 -17.34 -11.08
CA ASN A 153 2.30 -18.21 -11.66
C ASN A 153 1.84 -19.24 -10.64
N TYR A 154 0.57 -19.63 -10.72
CA TYR A 154 0.02 -20.72 -9.94
C TYR A 154 0.81 -22.01 -10.16
N ALA A 155 1.25 -22.61 -9.06
CA ALA A 155 2.08 -23.80 -9.06
C ALA A 155 1.54 -24.84 -8.07
N SER A 156 0.23 -25.12 -8.14
CA SER A 156 -0.43 -26.13 -7.29
C SER A 156 -0.24 -25.90 -5.78
N GLY A 157 -0.16 -24.64 -5.34
CA GLY A 157 0.10 -24.27 -3.94
C GLY A 157 1.57 -24.11 -3.58
N ASP A 158 2.51 -24.44 -4.48
CA ASP A 158 3.96 -24.28 -4.28
C ASP A 158 4.51 -22.95 -4.83
N GLN A 159 3.64 -22.00 -5.22
CA GLN A 159 4.08 -20.72 -5.77
C GLN A 159 4.78 -19.84 -4.71
N MET A 160 5.84 -19.15 -5.13
CA MET A 160 6.77 -18.37 -4.30
C MET A 160 7.14 -17.06 -5.00
N TYR A 161 7.18 -15.96 -4.25
CA TYR A 161 7.76 -14.71 -4.74
C TYR A 161 9.28 -14.83 -4.79
N GLU A 162 9.88 -14.25 -5.82
CA GLU A 162 11.34 -14.15 -5.92
C GLU A 162 11.86 -13.05 -4.98
N ASN A 163 12.98 -13.31 -4.28
CA ASN A 163 13.65 -12.36 -3.37
C ASN A 163 12.67 -11.73 -2.36
N ASP A 164 11.78 -12.54 -1.80
CA ASP A 164 10.71 -12.11 -0.91
C ASP A 164 11.26 -11.70 0.47
N LEU A 165 11.18 -10.41 0.81
CA LEU A 165 11.56 -9.89 2.12
C LEU A 165 10.72 -10.47 3.27
N LEU A 166 9.46 -10.87 3.01
CA LEU A 166 8.55 -11.40 4.02
C LEU A 166 8.73 -12.91 4.25
N ALA A 167 9.35 -13.64 3.31
CA ALA A 167 9.59 -15.08 3.43
C ALA A 167 10.22 -15.50 4.77
N PRO A 168 11.37 -14.92 5.22
CA PRO A 168 11.98 -15.30 6.49
C PRO A 168 11.13 -14.90 7.71
N VAL A 169 10.26 -13.90 7.58
CA VAL A 169 9.34 -13.48 8.65
C VAL A 169 8.24 -14.52 8.83
N LEU A 170 7.65 -14.97 7.72
CA LEU A 170 6.63 -16.01 7.73
C LEU A 170 7.17 -17.33 8.29
N GLU A 171 8.41 -17.71 7.96
CA GLU A 171 9.06 -18.88 8.55
C GLU A 171 9.17 -18.79 10.08
N LYS A 172 9.60 -17.64 10.60
CA LYS A 172 9.69 -17.40 12.05
C LYS A 172 8.31 -17.45 12.72
N LEU A 173 7.29 -16.85 12.11
CA LEU A 173 5.92 -16.86 12.62
C LEU A 173 5.34 -18.29 12.65
N ARG A 174 5.68 -19.13 11.67
CA ARG A 174 5.32 -20.56 11.65
C ARG A 174 6.01 -21.34 12.76
N LEU A 175 7.32 -21.14 12.93
CA LEU A 175 8.10 -21.79 13.99
C LEU A 175 7.59 -21.40 15.39
N ALA A 176 7.13 -20.17 15.56
CA ALA A 176 6.55 -19.68 16.81
C ALA A 176 5.10 -20.12 17.03
N GLY A 177 4.44 -20.74 16.03
CA GLY A 177 3.06 -21.21 16.13
C GLY A 177 2.00 -20.13 15.95
N TYR A 178 2.37 -18.92 15.50
CA TYR A 178 1.40 -17.85 15.24
C TYR A 178 0.61 -18.08 13.94
N ILE A 179 1.23 -18.73 12.96
CA ILE A 179 0.58 -19.13 11.71
C ILE A 179 0.82 -20.61 11.46
N SER A 180 -0.12 -21.26 10.77
CA SER A 180 -0.10 -22.69 10.51
C SER A 180 1.08 -23.06 9.61
N SER A 181 1.64 -24.24 9.86
CA SER A 181 2.72 -24.75 9.05
C SER A 181 2.17 -25.47 7.83
N PHE A 182 2.75 -25.19 6.67
CA PHE A 182 2.43 -25.79 5.38
C PHE A 182 3.73 -26.23 4.69
N LYS A 183 3.60 -26.94 3.57
CA LYS A 183 4.75 -27.48 2.82
C LYS A 183 5.79 -26.41 2.49
N GLN A 184 5.36 -25.22 2.04
CA GLN A 184 6.25 -24.09 1.78
C GLN A 184 6.14 -23.07 2.92
N THR A 185 7.06 -23.15 3.88
CA THR A 185 7.06 -22.35 5.11
C THR A 185 7.45 -20.89 4.92
N SER A 186 7.89 -20.49 3.74
CA SER A 186 8.17 -19.09 3.38
C SER A 186 7.12 -18.51 2.43
N SER A 187 6.17 -19.31 1.95
CA SER A 187 5.18 -18.82 0.97
C SER A 187 4.14 -17.91 1.64
N ARG A 188 3.89 -16.75 1.00
CA ARG A 188 2.75 -15.86 1.29
C ARG A 188 1.41 -16.46 0.90
N PHE A 189 1.38 -17.52 0.08
CA PHE A 189 0.15 -18.20 -0.34
C PHE A 189 -0.38 -19.20 0.70
N ASN A 190 0.42 -19.48 1.72
CA ASN A 190 0.12 -20.44 2.77
C ASN A 190 -0.23 -19.75 4.10
N ILE A 191 -0.80 -18.54 4.04
CA ILE A 191 -1.31 -17.82 5.20
C ILE A 191 -2.80 -17.54 4.97
N SER A 192 -3.64 -17.77 5.97
CA SER A 192 -5.07 -17.44 5.88
C SER A 192 -5.33 -15.96 6.19
N ALA A 193 -6.49 -15.44 5.79
CA ALA A 193 -6.93 -14.10 6.18
C ALA A 193 -7.00 -13.94 7.72
N ASP A 194 -7.50 -14.95 8.44
CA ASP A 194 -7.54 -14.94 9.91
C ASP A 194 -6.13 -14.84 10.52
N GLU A 195 -5.16 -15.55 9.94
CA GLU A 195 -3.78 -15.51 10.39
C GLU A 195 -3.13 -14.16 10.13
N LEU A 196 -3.40 -13.56 8.98
CA LEU A 196 -2.89 -12.24 8.63
C LEU A 196 -3.39 -11.16 9.61
N ASN A 197 -4.62 -11.31 10.13
CA ASN A 197 -5.23 -10.39 11.06
C ASN A 197 -4.77 -10.56 12.53
N LYS A 198 -3.89 -11.54 12.82
CA LYS A 198 -3.31 -11.70 14.15
C LYS A 198 -2.35 -10.55 14.46
N ALA A 199 -2.41 -10.03 15.69
CA ALA A 199 -1.59 -8.90 16.12
C ALA A 199 -0.09 -9.17 15.94
N GLU A 200 0.38 -10.36 16.30
CA GLU A 200 1.79 -10.75 16.18
C GLU A 200 2.26 -10.81 14.73
N VAL A 201 1.37 -11.21 13.82
CA VAL A 201 1.65 -11.22 12.38
C VAL A 201 1.73 -9.79 11.86
N GLN A 202 0.72 -8.95 12.14
CA GLN A 202 0.72 -7.56 11.69
C GLN A 202 1.93 -6.77 12.21
N ILE A 203 2.29 -6.95 13.49
CA ILE A 203 3.48 -6.30 14.07
C ILE A 203 4.74 -6.73 13.31
N ALA A 204 4.94 -8.04 13.09
CA ALA A 204 6.12 -8.53 12.40
C ALA A 204 6.23 -8.02 10.95
N LEU A 205 5.09 -7.89 10.26
CA LEU A 205 5.03 -7.34 8.91
C LEU A 205 5.33 -5.84 8.89
N ALA A 206 4.74 -5.05 9.78
CA ALA A 206 5.00 -3.62 9.89
C ALA A 206 6.48 -3.33 10.22
N GLU A 207 7.07 -4.06 11.17
CA GLU A 207 8.49 -3.95 11.51
C GLU A 207 9.39 -4.27 10.32
N THR A 208 9.08 -5.34 9.58
CA THR A 208 9.85 -5.76 8.40
C THR A 208 9.79 -4.72 7.29
N LEU A 209 8.62 -4.11 7.09
CA LEU A 209 8.40 -3.05 6.10
C LEU A 209 8.90 -1.67 6.57
N LYS A 210 9.36 -1.56 7.83
CA LYS A 210 9.79 -0.29 8.47
C LYS A 210 8.71 0.80 8.44
N ILE A 211 7.47 0.40 8.70
CA ILE A 211 6.30 1.28 8.81
C ILE A 211 5.66 1.12 10.18
N LYS A 212 4.78 2.04 10.55
CA LYS A 212 3.97 1.92 11.77
C LYS A 212 2.84 0.92 11.54
N LEU A 213 2.37 0.27 12.61
CA LEU A 213 1.32 -0.74 12.52
C LEU A 213 0.02 -0.18 11.92
N GLU A 214 -0.35 1.06 12.26
CA GLU A 214 -1.52 1.75 11.71
C GLU A 214 -1.40 2.10 10.22
N GLN A 215 -0.21 1.94 9.64
CA GLN A 215 0.08 2.09 8.21
C GLN A 215 0.04 0.73 7.49
N LEU A 216 -0.43 -0.33 8.13
CA LEU A 216 -0.54 -1.67 7.56
C LEU A 216 -2.02 -1.99 7.30
N ASP A 217 -2.39 -2.28 6.06
CA ASP A 217 -3.76 -2.72 5.69
C ASP A 217 -3.68 -3.57 4.41
N LEU A 218 -4.73 -4.19 3.91
CA LEU A 218 -4.73 -4.78 2.56
C LEU A 218 -4.88 -3.69 1.48
N PRO A 219 -4.58 -3.91 0.19
CA PRO A 219 -5.03 -3.02 -0.87
C PRO A 219 -6.55 -3.08 -1.02
N PRO A 220 -7.22 -1.94 -1.28
CA PRO A 220 -8.50 -1.97 -1.98
C PRO A 220 -8.30 -2.50 -3.41
N ALA A 221 -9.25 -3.27 -3.93
CA ALA A 221 -9.18 -3.77 -5.31
C ALA A 221 -9.09 -2.64 -6.36
N THR A 222 -9.70 -1.48 -6.08
CA THR A 222 -9.59 -0.27 -6.91
C THR A 222 -8.18 0.26 -7.00
N LEU A 223 -7.45 0.31 -5.88
CA LEU A 223 -6.07 0.77 -5.86
C LEU A 223 -5.17 -0.20 -6.62
N TYR A 224 -5.37 -1.51 -6.43
CA TYR A 224 -4.65 -2.52 -7.20
C TYR A 224 -4.90 -2.38 -8.71
N ASN A 225 -6.15 -2.19 -9.13
CA ASN A 225 -6.50 -1.97 -10.53
C ASN A 225 -5.87 -0.69 -11.11
N TYR A 226 -5.86 0.41 -10.35
CA TYR A 226 -5.22 1.66 -10.76
C TYR A 226 -3.72 1.47 -10.96
N LEU A 227 -3.01 0.92 -9.96
CA LEU A 227 -1.57 0.71 -10.03
C LEU A 227 -1.19 -0.27 -11.14
N GLY A 228 -1.97 -1.35 -11.31
CA GLY A 228 -1.76 -2.32 -12.38
C GLY A 228 -1.93 -1.72 -13.78
N ASN A 229 -2.81 -0.73 -13.97
CA ASN A 229 -2.91 -0.06 -15.26
C ASN A 229 -1.86 1.04 -15.46
N ALA A 230 -1.53 1.77 -14.40
CA ALA A 230 -0.70 2.96 -14.45
C ALA A 230 0.80 2.64 -14.44
N PHE A 231 1.22 1.66 -13.63
CA PHE A 231 2.62 1.37 -13.34
C PHE A 231 3.03 -0.09 -13.61
N TYR A 232 2.13 -1.05 -13.35
CA TYR A 232 2.45 -2.48 -13.37
C TYR A 232 1.49 -3.33 -14.23
N PRO A 233 1.46 -3.15 -15.57
CA PRO A 233 0.55 -3.87 -16.47
C PRO A 233 0.52 -5.40 -16.30
N GLU A 234 1.66 -5.97 -15.90
CA GLU A 234 1.86 -7.41 -15.67
C GLU A 234 1.02 -7.96 -14.52
N TRP A 235 0.59 -7.13 -13.56
CA TRP A 235 -0.24 -7.57 -12.43
C TRP A 235 -1.56 -8.20 -12.89
N GLY A 236 -2.11 -7.69 -13.99
CA GLY A 236 -3.33 -8.23 -14.60
C GLY A 236 -3.11 -9.42 -15.55
N GLU A 237 -1.92 -10.01 -15.61
CA GLU A 237 -1.58 -11.15 -16.49
C GLU A 237 -1.39 -12.46 -15.71
N THR A 238 -1.68 -12.44 -14.42
CA THR A 238 -1.39 -13.54 -13.49
C THR A 238 -2.62 -14.42 -13.29
N ASN A 239 -2.41 -15.68 -12.89
CA ASN A 239 -3.48 -16.66 -12.64
C ASN A 239 -3.63 -17.01 -11.15
N THR A 240 -3.22 -16.09 -10.27
CA THR A 240 -3.27 -16.21 -8.81
C THR A 240 -4.19 -15.14 -8.23
N TRP A 241 -4.98 -15.48 -7.20
CA TRP A 241 -5.94 -14.57 -6.55
C TRP A 241 -5.27 -13.60 -5.58
N GLU A 242 -5.95 -12.54 -5.18
CA GLU A 242 -5.48 -11.56 -4.18
C GLU A 242 -6.60 -11.27 -3.18
N TRP A 243 -6.28 -11.29 -1.89
CA TRP A 243 -7.00 -10.66 -0.78
C TRP A 243 -6.94 -9.15 -0.98
N PHE A 244 -8.12 -8.55 -0.93
CA PHE A 244 -8.27 -7.11 -0.86
C PHE A 244 -8.93 -6.74 0.48
N GLN A 245 -8.97 -5.46 0.82
CA GLN A 245 -9.70 -4.99 2.00
C GLN A 245 -11.18 -5.38 1.97
N GLU A 246 -11.74 -5.49 0.77
CA GLU A 246 -13.10 -5.95 0.57
C GLU A 246 -13.21 -7.43 0.99
N GLU A 247 -13.96 -7.72 2.05
CA GLU A 247 -14.28 -9.10 2.42
C GLU A 247 -15.23 -9.69 1.37
N TYR A 248 -14.69 -10.55 0.50
CA TYR A 248 -15.48 -11.32 -0.45
C TYR A 248 -16.26 -12.38 0.34
N SER A 249 -17.57 -12.20 0.47
CA SER A 249 -18.46 -13.13 1.20
C SER A 249 -18.67 -14.50 0.48
N GLY A 250 -17.66 -15.00 -0.24
CA GLY A 250 -17.77 -16.19 -1.09
C GLY A 250 -16.48 -16.97 -1.32
N GLY A 251 -15.49 -16.88 -0.42
CA GLY A 251 -14.28 -17.72 -0.40
C GLY A 251 -14.39 -18.89 0.56
#